data_AF-A0A975TSC5-F1
#
_entry.id   AF-A0A975TSC5-F1
#
_cell.length_a   1.000
_cell.length_b   1.000
_cell.length_c   1.000
_cell.angle_alpha   90.00
_cell.angle_beta   90.00
_cell.angle_gamma   90.00
#
_symmetry.space_group_name_H-M   'P 1'
#
loop_
_entity.id
_entity.type
_entity.pdbx_description
1 polymer ?
#
loop_
_entity_poly.entity_id
_entity_poly.type
_entity_poly.pdbx_seq_one_letter_code
_entity_poly.pdbx_strand_id
1 'polypeptide(L)'
;MQDPDDIHAALAAFDGTDVAPLKAVARDGLTPDALATLIAAIPGPDEVATTWLLKALVERGQIGAGALADVFDRLPQITAPDAALHILQCAQYAPDAAPVLRPHLAPFHGSKKIFLRVWAFDAYCRAADPAEDLSERILQGLTDRSAAMRARSRALARDFGIDLGQA
;
A
#
# COMPACT_ATOMS: atom_id res chain seq x y z
N MET A 1 22.52 -0.40 -7.54
CA MET A 1 21.24 -0.66 -8.23
C MET A 1 21.22 -2.12 -8.58
N GLN A 2 20.11 -2.78 -8.24
CA GLN A 2 19.88 -4.21 -8.38
C GLN A 2 19.27 -4.52 -9.76
N ASP A 3 19.58 -5.67 -10.32
CA ASP A 3 19.10 -6.14 -11.62
C ASP A 3 17.95 -7.18 -11.49
N PRO A 4 17.38 -7.67 -12.60
CA PRO A 4 16.31 -8.68 -12.53
C PRO A 4 16.70 -9.99 -11.85
N ASP A 5 17.97 -10.42 -11.92
CA ASP A 5 18.42 -11.67 -11.31
C ASP A 5 18.48 -11.53 -9.78
N ASP A 6 18.87 -10.35 -9.28
CA ASP A 6 18.78 -10.01 -7.85
C ASP A 6 17.33 -10.09 -7.33
N ILE A 7 16.35 -9.65 -8.13
CA ILE A 7 14.91 -9.77 -7.79
C ILE A 7 14.54 -11.24 -7.66
N HIS A 8 14.81 -12.06 -8.67
CA HIS A 8 14.44 -13.47 -8.66
C HIS A 8 15.08 -14.22 -7.49
N ALA A 9 16.36 -13.95 -7.21
CA ALA A 9 17.07 -14.55 -6.10
C ALA A 9 16.44 -14.17 -4.74
N ALA A 10 16.06 -12.91 -4.55
CA ALA A 10 15.44 -12.45 -3.31
C ALA A 10 14.01 -12.97 -3.12
N LEU A 11 13.21 -13.05 -4.20
CA LEU A 11 11.88 -13.65 -4.14
C LEU A 11 11.97 -15.14 -3.80
N ALA A 12 12.88 -15.88 -4.44
CA ALA A 12 13.08 -17.31 -4.17
C ALA A 12 13.62 -17.60 -2.76
N ALA A 13 14.37 -16.66 -2.17
CA ALA A 13 14.90 -16.78 -0.81
C ALA A 13 13.90 -16.41 0.30
N PHE A 14 12.76 -15.80 -0.04
CA PHE A 14 11.75 -15.43 0.94
C PHE A 14 10.95 -16.67 1.39
N ASP A 15 11.02 -16.99 2.68
CA ASP A 15 10.36 -18.17 3.26
C ASP A 15 8.94 -17.90 3.81
N GLY A 16 8.42 -16.70 3.61
CA GLY A 16 7.16 -16.24 4.21
C GLY A 16 7.33 -15.40 5.48
N THR A 17 8.53 -15.39 6.07
CA THR A 17 8.82 -14.73 7.35
C THR A 17 10.07 -13.88 7.35
N ASP A 18 11.19 -14.37 6.81
CA ASP A 18 12.44 -13.63 6.77
C ASP A 18 12.47 -12.66 5.59
N VAL A 19 12.29 -11.39 5.90
CA VAL A 19 12.34 -10.29 4.93
C VAL A 19 13.76 -9.77 4.68
N ALA A 20 14.80 -10.35 5.29
CA ALA A 20 16.18 -9.90 5.10
C ALA A 20 16.64 -9.90 3.64
N PRO A 21 16.34 -10.93 2.80
CA PRO A 21 16.68 -10.92 1.38
C PRO A 21 16.02 -9.74 0.64
N LEU A 22 14.73 -9.51 0.90
CA LEU A 22 13.96 -8.43 0.29
C LEU A 22 14.49 -7.05 0.72
N LYS A 23 14.85 -6.89 2.00
CA LYS A 23 15.46 -5.64 2.52
C LYS A 23 16.80 -5.32 1.87
N ALA A 24 17.60 -6.34 1.57
CA ALA A 24 18.89 -6.15 0.92
C ALA A 24 18.69 -5.53 -0.47
N VAL A 25 17.80 -6.12 -1.27
CA VAL A 25 17.44 -5.60 -2.60
C VAL A 25 16.87 -4.19 -2.53
N ALA A 26 15.93 -3.94 -1.59
CA ALA A 26 15.31 -2.62 -1.44
C ALA A 26 16.33 -1.51 -1.16
N ARG A 27 17.48 -1.80 -0.54
CA ARG A 27 18.46 -0.81 -0.08
C ARG A 27 19.13 -0.04 -1.22
N ASP A 28 19.46 -0.73 -2.31
CA ASP A 28 20.35 -0.20 -3.34
C ASP A 28 19.60 0.30 -4.59
N GLY A 29 18.26 0.29 -4.52
CA GLY A 29 17.35 0.67 -5.61
C GLY A 29 17.39 -0.32 -6.78
N LEU A 30 16.40 -0.22 -7.66
CA LEU A 30 16.26 -1.10 -8.82
C LEU A 30 16.65 -0.40 -10.11
N THR A 31 17.18 -1.13 -11.08
CA THR A 31 17.15 -0.69 -12.48
C THR A 31 15.70 -0.62 -12.99
N PRO A 32 15.42 0.15 -14.07
CA PRO A 32 14.10 0.17 -14.68
C PRO A 32 13.60 -1.23 -15.08
N ASP A 33 14.49 -2.07 -15.61
CA ASP A 33 14.17 -3.44 -16.00
C ASP A 33 13.84 -4.31 -14.78
N ALA A 34 14.60 -4.16 -13.68
CA ALA A 34 14.31 -4.87 -12.43
C ALA A 34 12.96 -4.44 -11.82
N LEU A 35 12.63 -3.15 -11.90
CA LEU A 35 11.31 -2.65 -11.46
C LEU A 35 10.18 -3.22 -12.34
N ALA A 36 10.37 -3.25 -13.65
CA ALA A 36 9.39 -3.83 -14.57
C ALA A 36 9.18 -5.34 -14.29
N THR A 37 10.26 -6.09 -14.07
CA THR A 37 10.21 -7.50 -13.65
C THR A 37 9.45 -7.66 -12.34
N LEU A 38 9.73 -6.82 -11.34
CA LEU A 38 9.07 -6.88 -10.04
C LEU A 38 7.56 -6.61 -10.17
N ILE A 39 7.16 -5.59 -10.93
CA ILE A 39 5.74 -5.29 -11.17
C ILE A 39 5.06 -6.44 -11.94
N ALA A 40 5.74 -7.02 -12.92
CA ALA A 40 5.24 -8.13 -13.72
C ALA A 40 4.96 -9.41 -12.90
N ALA A 41 5.63 -9.60 -11.76
CA ALA A 41 5.41 -10.72 -10.86
C ALA A 41 4.09 -10.67 -10.06
N ILE A 42 3.25 -9.64 -10.29
CA ILE A 42 1.93 -9.48 -9.68
C ILE A 42 0.81 -9.62 -10.73
N PRO A 43 -0.25 -10.41 -10.52
CA PRO A 43 -0.36 -11.45 -9.52
C PRO A 43 0.60 -12.60 -9.86
N GLY A 44 0.96 -13.39 -8.87
CA GLY A 44 1.89 -14.50 -9.06
C GLY A 44 2.11 -15.29 -7.77
N PRO A 45 2.85 -16.41 -7.84
CA PRO A 45 3.16 -17.23 -6.67
C PRO A 45 3.90 -16.43 -5.58
N ASP A 46 4.67 -15.42 -5.96
CA ASP A 46 5.49 -14.62 -5.06
C ASP A 46 4.83 -13.29 -4.66
N GLU A 47 3.51 -13.12 -4.87
CA GLU A 47 2.84 -11.82 -4.71
C GLU A 47 3.05 -11.17 -3.32
N VAL A 48 3.20 -11.96 -2.25
CA VAL A 48 3.51 -11.44 -0.90
C VAL A 48 4.91 -10.84 -0.84
N ALA A 49 5.92 -11.55 -1.32
CA ALA A 49 7.31 -11.09 -1.35
C ALA A 49 7.45 -9.87 -2.26
N THR A 50 6.84 -9.94 -3.45
CA THR A 50 6.85 -8.89 -4.46
C THR A 50 6.23 -7.60 -3.94
N THR A 51 5.03 -7.67 -3.37
CA THR A 51 4.35 -6.48 -2.82
C THR A 51 5.03 -5.93 -1.58
N TRP A 52 5.66 -6.79 -0.76
CA TRP A 52 6.48 -6.33 0.35
C TRP A 52 7.67 -5.50 -0.15
N LEU A 53 8.37 -5.98 -1.18
CA LEU A 53 9.51 -5.28 -1.77
C LEU A 53 9.07 -3.97 -2.44
N LEU A 54 7.97 -3.98 -3.19
CA LEU A 54 7.38 -2.76 -3.76
C LEU A 54 7.08 -1.72 -2.68
N LYS A 55 6.42 -2.13 -1.58
CA LYS A 55 6.16 -1.24 -0.45
C LYS A 55 7.45 -0.66 0.12
N ALA A 56 8.49 -1.48 0.31
CA ALA A 56 9.76 -1.01 0.83
C ALA A 56 10.45 0.01 -0.11
N LEU A 57 10.34 -0.16 -1.43
CA LEU A 57 10.87 0.78 -2.42
C LEU A 57 10.07 2.09 -2.46
N VAL A 58 8.74 2.01 -2.37
CA VAL A 58 7.83 3.17 -2.28
C VAL A 58 8.13 3.99 -1.02
N GLU A 59 8.30 3.33 0.13
CA GLU A 59 8.65 3.97 1.42
C GLU A 59 9.96 4.77 1.36
N ARG A 60 10.86 4.40 0.45
CA ARG A 60 12.15 5.05 0.23
C ARG A 60 12.12 6.08 -0.90
N GLY A 61 10.96 6.34 -1.49
CA GLY A 61 10.80 7.26 -2.62
C GLY A 61 11.48 6.79 -3.91
N GLN A 62 11.67 5.47 -4.07
CA GLN A 62 12.37 4.89 -5.21
C GLN A 62 11.44 4.46 -6.35
N ILE A 63 10.13 4.59 -6.17
CA ILE A 63 9.10 4.30 -7.17
C ILE A 63 8.30 5.57 -7.41
N GLY A 64 8.22 6.00 -8.67
CA GLY A 64 7.42 7.15 -9.08
C GLY A 64 5.93 6.83 -9.23
N ALA A 65 5.10 7.87 -9.28
CA ALA A 65 3.64 7.75 -9.35
C ALA A 65 3.14 6.89 -10.52
N GLY A 66 3.77 6.99 -11.71
CA GLY A 66 3.37 6.19 -12.88
C GLY A 66 3.53 4.68 -12.66
N ALA A 67 4.70 4.25 -12.18
CA ALA A 67 4.94 2.83 -11.89
C ALA A 67 4.06 2.34 -10.73
N LEU A 68 3.70 3.21 -9.78
CA LEU A 68 2.81 2.83 -8.70
C LEU A 68 1.34 2.73 -9.13
N ALA A 69 0.89 3.55 -10.09
CA ALA A 69 -0.42 3.40 -10.70
C ALA A 69 -0.58 2.00 -11.32
N ASP A 70 0.43 1.51 -12.05
CA ASP A 70 0.44 0.14 -12.61
C ASP A 70 0.33 -0.94 -11.53
N VAL A 71 0.89 -0.70 -10.34
CA VAL A 71 0.76 -1.61 -9.18
C VAL A 71 -0.65 -1.56 -8.60
N PHE A 72 -1.25 -0.37 -8.50
CA PHE A 72 -2.60 -0.19 -7.99
C PHE A 72 -3.66 -0.85 -8.89
N ASP A 73 -3.50 -0.81 -10.21
CA ASP A 73 -4.37 -1.50 -11.17
C ASP A 73 -4.35 -3.03 -11.03
N ARG A 74 -3.30 -3.59 -10.41
CA ARG A 74 -3.20 -5.04 -10.16
C ARG A 74 -3.92 -5.47 -8.88
N LEU A 75 -4.34 -4.54 -8.00
CA LEU A 75 -5.01 -4.86 -6.72
C LEU A 75 -6.19 -5.84 -6.86
N PRO A 76 -7.09 -5.75 -7.86
CA PRO A 76 -8.21 -6.68 -8.02
C PRO A 76 -7.79 -8.13 -8.29
N GLN A 77 -6.55 -8.35 -8.73
CA GLN A 77 -6.03 -9.66 -9.13
C GLN A 77 -5.26 -10.35 -7.99
N ILE A 78 -4.98 -9.63 -6.90
CA ILE A 78 -4.26 -10.14 -5.73
C ILE A 78 -5.12 -11.15 -4.97
N THR A 79 -4.53 -12.29 -4.63
CA THR A 79 -5.24 -13.33 -3.87
C THR A 79 -4.84 -13.37 -2.39
N ALA A 80 -3.57 -13.05 -2.09
CA ALA A 80 -3.01 -13.06 -0.76
C ALA A 80 -3.41 -11.78 -0.01
N PRO A 81 -4.06 -11.90 1.15
CA PRO A 81 -4.46 -10.73 1.92
C PRO A 81 -3.29 -9.84 2.36
N ASP A 82 -2.12 -10.42 2.61
CA ASP A 82 -0.95 -9.66 3.03
C ASP A 82 -0.37 -8.88 1.85
N ALA A 83 -0.45 -9.42 0.63
CA ALA A 83 -0.08 -8.70 -0.58
C ALA A 83 -1.02 -7.50 -0.84
N ALA A 84 -2.33 -7.69 -0.68
CA ALA A 84 -3.29 -6.59 -0.80
C ALA A 84 -3.05 -5.52 0.28
N LEU A 85 -2.72 -5.94 1.50
CA LEU A 85 -2.36 -5.02 2.58
C LEU A 85 -1.15 -4.15 2.24
N HIS A 86 -0.09 -4.74 1.68
CA HIS A 86 1.10 -4.00 1.26
C HIS A 86 0.77 -2.96 0.17
N ILE A 87 -0.04 -3.31 -0.83
CA ILE A 87 -0.46 -2.37 -1.89
C ILE A 87 -1.27 -1.21 -1.30
N LEU A 88 -2.25 -1.50 -0.43
CA LEU A 88 -3.06 -0.45 0.22
C LEU A 88 -2.20 0.52 1.04
N GLN A 89 -1.15 0.02 1.69
CA GLN A 89 -0.21 0.84 2.46
C GLN A 89 0.62 1.80 1.60
N CYS A 90 0.80 1.52 0.31
CA CYS A 90 1.53 2.40 -0.59
C CYS A 90 0.80 3.71 -0.90
N ALA A 91 -0.54 3.77 -0.73
CA ALA A 91 -1.34 4.95 -1.01
C ALA A 91 -0.87 6.21 -0.25
N GLN A 92 -0.34 6.04 0.97
CA GLN A 92 0.16 7.17 1.78
C GLN A 92 1.41 7.84 1.25
N TYR A 93 2.15 7.17 0.37
CA TYR A 93 3.43 7.66 -0.16
C TYR A 93 3.29 8.23 -1.58
N ALA A 94 2.12 8.12 -2.20
CA ALA A 94 1.88 8.55 -3.57
C ALA A 94 0.44 9.05 -3.74
N PRO A 95 0.12 10.22 -3.17
CA PRO A 95 -1.22 10.80 -3.27
C PRO A 95 -1.67 10.98 -4.73
N ASP A 96 -0.75 11.31 -5.64
CA ASP A 96 -1.07 11.50 -7.06
C ASP A 96 -1.50 10.22 -7.77
N ALA A 97 -1.02 9.05 -7.31
CA ALA A 97 -1.40 7.75 -7.86
C ALA A 97 -2.60 7.11 -7.13
N ALA A 98 -2.87 7.52 -5.89
CA ALA A 98 -3.91 6.94 -5.05
C ALA A 98 -5.31 6.90 -5.70
N PRO A 99 -5.77 7.88 -6.51
CA PRO A 99 -7.08 7.81 -7.19
C PRO A 99 -7.33 6.53 -7.98
N VAL A 100 -6.29 5.89 -8.52
CA VAL A 100 -6.35 4.60 -9.24
C VAL A 100 -6.94 3.50 -8.36
N LEU A 101 -6.71 3.54 -7.04
CA LEU A 101 -7.24 2.54 -6.12
C LEU A 101 -8.75 2.61 -5.97
N ARG A 102 -9.38 3.78 -6.14
CA ARG A 102 -10.76 4.04 -5.69
C ARG A 102 -11.80 3.03 -6.22
N PRO A 103 -11.80 2.64 -7.51
CA PRO A 103 -12.72 1.61 -8.03
C PRO A 103 -12.54 0.22 -7.40
N HIS A 104 -11.39 -0.04 -6.76
CA HIS A 104 -10.97 -1.35 -6.29
C HIS A 104 -11.12 -1.53 -4.77
N LEU A 105 -11.52 -0.50 -4.02
CA LEU A 105 -11.54 -0.54 -2.55
C LEU A 105 -12.79 -1.19 -1.94
N ALA A 106 -13.90 -1.26 -2.69
CA ALA A 106 -15.18 -1.77 -2.19
C ALA A 106 -15.10 -3.17 -1.52
N PRO A 107 -14.35 -4.15 -2.05
CA PRO A 107 -14.22 -5.48 -1.43
C PRO A 107 -13.59 -5.46 -0.02
N PHE A 108 -12.79 -4.45 0.32
CA PHE A 108 -12.05 -4.41 1.57
C PHE A 108 -12.79 -3.73 2.73
N HIS A 109 -13.83 -2.94 2.43
CA HIS A 109 -14.61 -2.19 3.43
C HIS A 109 -15.21 -3.11 4.52
N GLY A 110 -15.69 -4.29 4.12
CA GLY A 110 -16.28 -5.29 5.03
C GLY A 110 -15.31 -6.37 5.51
N SER A 111 -14.01 -6.25 5.23
CA SER A 111 -13.06 -7.34 5.50
C SER A 111 -13.05 -7.73 6.99
N LYS A 112 -13.08 -9.04 7.26
CA LYS A 112 -12.89 -9.60 8.62
C LYS A 112 -11.46 -9.36 9.12
N LYS A 113 -10.49 -9.20 8.22
CA LYS A 113 -9.11 -8.85 8.57
C LYS A 113 -9.03 -7.35 8.86
N ILE A 114 -8.81 -7.01 10.13
CA ILE A 114 -8.85 -5.61 10.59
C ILE A 114 -7.89 -4.71 9.81
N PHE A 115 -6.66 -5.16 9.52
CA PHE A 115 -5.68 -4.32 8.84
C PHE A 115 -6.06 -4.02 7.39
N LEU A 116 -6.67 -4.97 6.67
CA LEU A 116 -7.19 -4.69 5.33
C LEU A 116 -8.29 -3.62 5.38
N ARG A 117 -9.21 -3.71 6.34
CA ARG A 117 -10.27 -2.71 6.49
C ARG A 117 -9.71 -1.32 6.83
N VAL A 118 -8.72 -1.26 7.72
CA VAL A 118 -8.07 0.00 8.14
C VAL A 118 -7.30 0.64 6.99
N TRP A 119 -6.53 -0.14 6.23
CA TRP A 119 -5.73 0.39 5.13
C TRP A 119 -6.54 0.66 3.87
N ALA A 120 -7.66 -0.04 3.66
CA ALA A 120 -8.62 0.34 2.62
C ALA A 120 -9.33 1.66 2.95
N PHE A 121 -9.62 1.92 4.23
CA PHE A 121 -10.14 3.21 4.68
C PHE A 121 -9.12 4.34 4.46
N ASP A 122 -7.85 4.12 4.82
CA ASP A 122 -6.77 5.08 4.56
C ASP A 122 -6.61 5.36 3.05
N ALA A 123 -6.52 4.31 2.24
CA ALA A 123 -6.44 4.42 0.79
C ALA A 123 -7.66 5.15 0.20
N TYR A 124 -8.87 4.90 0.72
CA TYR A 124 -10.09 5.57 0.26
C TYR A 124 -10.01 7.09 0.46
N CYS A 125 -9.59 7.53 1.65
CA CYS A 125 -9.43 8.95 1.94
C CYS A 125 -8.36 9.58 1.03
N ARG A 126 -7.25 8.89 0.78
CA ARG A 126 -6.16 9.43 -0.07
C ARG A 126 -6.50 9.41 -1.56
N ALA A 127 -7.36 8.50 -1.99
CA ALA A 127 -7.86 8.39 -3.35
C ALA A 127 -9.05 9.32 -3.65
N ALA A 128 -9.44 10.16 -2.70
CA ALA A 128 -10.54 11.09 -2.86
C ALA A 128 -10.22 12.25 -3.81
N ASP A 129 -11.26 12.75 -4.46
CA ASP A 129 -11.13 13.99 -5.22
C ASP A 129 -10.76 15.14 -4.27
N PRO A 130 -9.88 16.09 -4.65
CA PRO A 130 -9.52 17.21 -3.79
C PRO A 130 -10.70 18.07 -3.31
N ALA A 131 -11.84 18.05 -4.01
CA ALA A 131 -13.05 18.76 -3.63
C ALA A 131 -13.97 17.96 -2.68
N GLU A 132 -13.70 16.68 -2.45
CA GLU A 132 -14.49 15.83 -1.55
C GLU A 132 -14.17 16.13 -0.08
N ASP A 133 -15.17 16.52 0.71
CA ASP A 133 -15.01 16.69 2.15
C ASP A 133 -15.01 15.33 2.87
N LEU A 134 -13.85 14.98 3.41
CA LEU A 134 -13.63 13.72 4.13
C LEU A 134 -13.81 13.84 5.64
N SER A 135 -14.12 15.04 6.16
CA SER A 135 -14.12 15.34 7.59
C SER A 135 -15.05 14.41 8.37
N GLU A 136 -16.32 14.30 7.94
CA GLU A 136 -17.30 13.43 8.60
C GLU A 136 -16.82 11.98 8.64
N ARG A 137 -16.28 11.48 7.52
CA ARG A 137 -15.82 10.09 7.39
C ARG A 137 -14.61 9.80 8.27
N ILE A 138 -13.66 10.73 8.34
CA ILE A 138 -12.49 10.62 9.22
C ILE A 138 -12.91 10.66 10.69
N LEU A 139 -13.84 11.56 11.05
CA LEU A 139 -14.40 11.65 12.40
C LEU A 139 -15.16 10.38 12.80
N GLN A 140 -15.94 9.78 11.91
CA GLN A 140 -16.60 8.49 12.17
C GLN A 140 -15.59 7.41 12.54
N GLY A 141 -14.45 7.34 11.84
CA GLY A 141 -13.38 6.38 12.13
C GLY A 141 -12.71 6.56 13.51
N LEU A 142 -12.76 7.77 14.09
CA LEU A 142 -12.30 8.04 15.47
C LEU A 142 -13.19 7.37 16.52
N THR A 143 -14.45 7.10 16.19
CA THR A 143 -15.43 6.44 17.07
C THR A 143 -15.46 4.92 16.88
N ASP A 144 -14.70 4.37 15.93
CA ASP A 144 -14.69 2.94 15.64
C ASP A 144 -14.22 2.13 16.86
N ARG A 145 -14.79 0.94 17.07
CA ARG A 145 -14.41 0.02 18.16
C ARG A 145 -12.95 -0.44 18.11
N SER A 146 -12.33 -0.46 16.93
CA SER A 146 -10.95 -0.87 16.70
C SER A 146 -9.96 0.23 17.03
N ALA A 147 -9.02 -0.06 17.94
CA ALA A 147 -7.91 0.83 18.23
C ALA A 147 -7.06 1.16 17.00
N ALA A 148 -6.90 0.21 16.06
CA ALA A 148 -6.16 0.40 14.82
C ALA A 148 -6.86 1.39 13.88
N MET A 149 -8.20 1.31 13.77
CA MET A 149 -8.98 2.26 12.98
C MET A 149 -8.88 3.66 13.59
N ARG A 150 -9.12 3.80 14.90
CA ARG A 150 -8.98 5.09 15.59
C ARG A 150 -7.59 5.71 15.41
N ALA A 151 -6.54 4.89 15.52
CA ALA A 151 -5.16 5.35 15.31
C ALA A 151 -4.93 5.86 13.88
N ARG A 152 -5.51 5.18 12.88
CA ARG A 152 -5.41 5.58 11.48
C ARG A 152 -6.22 6.82 11.16
N SER A 153 -7.45 6.93 11.67
CA SER A 153 -8.26 8.15 11.54
C SER A 153 -7.59 9.36 12.19
N ARG A 154 -6.89 9.20 13.32
CA ARG A 154 -6.07 10.29 13.89
C ARG A 154 -4.92 10.70 12.98
N ALA A 155 -4.31 9.77 12.26
CA ALA A 155 -3.26 10.10 11.29
C ALA A 155 -3.82 10.87 10.11
N LEU A 156 -4.91 10.38 9.51
CA LEU A 156 -5.61 11.07 8.43
C LEU A 156 -6.09 12.46 8.85
N ALA A 157 -6.65 12.63 10.04
CA ALA A 157 -7.07 13.95 10.50
C ALA A 157 -5.91 14.96 10.53
N ARG A 158 -4.71 14.54 10.95
CA ARG A 158 -3.51 15.39 10.88
C ARG A 158 -3.11 15.68 9.44
N ASP A 159 -3.08 14.65 8.59
CA ASP A 159 -2.65 14.77 7.18
C ASP A 159 -3.59 15.68 6.38
N PHE A 160 -4.89 15.66 6.69
CA PHE A 160 -5.93 16.46 6.02
C PHE A 160 -6.27 17.77 6.77
N GLY A 161 -5.55 18.09 7.85
CA GLY A 161 -5.76 19.33 8.60
C GLY A 161 -7.12 19.45 9.30
N ILE A 162 -7.76 18.32 9.63
CA ILE A 162 -9.05 18.29 10.34
C ILE A 162 -8.81 18.56 11.82
N ASP A 163 -9.41 19.64 12.33
CA ASP A 163 -9.41 19.94 13.76
C ASP A 163 -10.24 18.89 14.51
N LEU A 164 -9.59 18.18 15.43
CA LEU A 164 -10.23 17.15 16.24
C LEU A 164 -10.88 17.72 17.51
N GLY A 165 -10.70 19.01 17.77
CA GLY A 165 -10.92 19.59 19.09
C GLY A 165 -9.90 19.04 20.09
N GLN A 166 -9.55 19.83 21.11
CA GLN A 166 -8.85 19.25 22.25
C GLN A 166 -9.83 18.32 22.97
N ALA A 167 -9.59 17.02 22.87
CA ALA A 167 -10.30 16.00 23.64
C ALA A 167 -9.96 16.11 25.13
#